data_AF-A0A7C1Z4U9-F1
#
_entry.id   AF-A0A7C1Z4U9-F1
#
_cell.length_a   1.000
_cell.length_b   1.000
_cell.length_c   1.000
_cell.angle_alpha   90.00
_cell.angle_beta   90.00
_cell.angle_gamma   90.00
#
_symmetry.space_group_name_H-M   'P 1'
#
loop_
_entity.id
_entity.type
_entity.pdbx_description
1 polymer ?
#
loop_
_entity_poly.entity_id
_entity_poly.type
_entity_poly.pdbx_seq_one_letter_code
_entity_poly.pdbx_strand_id
1 'polypeptide(L)'
;MSENQRPSGLIRIFSHRILFLLHLFVYVAVNLLLVLIWAVSLPLLPTTYFIPFLPIFGWGFFLGFHALIYLMYNDKIKYLSELRTQSGFKILFIFHAWFYISINVFLLILNLTTLDLFNSIWFFWPLGGWGVAFGFHAFGFFTWEKSFAQQKEKLHGKYPDYSDQRLKELATSKLLGIEILLLHFTYFVIVAVLSYASQIWVIVGYTIESVIQTTIGWGLFLGLHVFAYYLFNYNEKLSIVMKGLILHLIAYVGLIFIGLWEQLSRLAIDSSAIFWWHIPVLLWLFFIGIHVLITLKWDSINPGALEKVKSRSREGLEEYKYQRLTYWVLFWQFTFIAHIFAYILGLILIFPLTTGFAAALSVYITVEALDLLAIIAFGWLIGLLVHGAMYIVALKQIRGFLMWTAILHIAAYIGAIPLLVTINLLFMPAFLWSAIALGGWAIGLGAHIIIAKLTQKK
;
A
#
# COMPACT_ATOMS: atom_id res chain seq x y z
N MET A 1 0.69 -22.84 -27.97
CA MET A 1 1.52 -21.82 -27.28
C MET A 1 2.83 -22.47 -26.91
N SER A 2 3.96 -21.86 -27.27
CA SER A 2 5.27 -22.32 -26.79
C SER A 2 5.33 -22.17 -25.26
N GLU A 3 6.18 -22.95 -24.59
CA GLU A 3 6.31 -22.94 -23.13
C GLU A 3 6.61 -21.53 -22.57
N ASN A 4 7.29 -20.70 -23.37
CA ASN A 4 7.62 -19.31 -23.06
C ASN A 4 6.44 -18.33 -23.10
N GLN A 5 5.26 -18.75 -23.57
CA GLN A 5 4.06 -17.91 -23.64
C GLN A 5 3.06 -18.18 -22.50
N ARG A 6 3.36 -19.09 -21.57
CA ARG A 6 2.42 -19.38 -20.47
C ARG A 6 2.16 -18.10 -19.67
N PRO A 7 0.90 -17.63 -19.58
CA PRO A 7 0.58 -16.41 -18.84
C PRO A 7 0.97 -16.58 -17.37
N SER A 8 1.41 -15.49 -16.74
CA SER A 8 1.69 -15.49 -15.30
C SER A 8 0.44 -15.94 -14.52
N GLY A 9 0.64 -16.45 -13.30
CA GLY A 9 -0.48 -16.94 -12.48
C GLY A 9 -1.60 -15.90 -12.30
N LEU A 10 -1.24 -14.62 -12.17
CA LEU A 10 -2.17 -13.52 -12.01
C LEU A 10 -2.95 -13.22 -13.31
N ILE A 11 -2.28 -13.23 -14.46
CA ILE A 11 -2.93 -13.09 -15.76
C ILE A 11 -3.92 -14.24 -15.99
N ARG A 12 -3.55 -15.47 -15.64
CA ARG A 12 -4.43 -16.65 -15.77
C ARG A 12 -5.71 -16.50 -14.95
N ILE A 13 -5.62 -15.86 -13.78
CA ILE A 13 -6.77 -15.56 -12.93
C ILE A 13 -7.66 -14.51 -13.61
N PHE A 14 -7.09 -13.37 -14.00
CA PHE A 14 -7.86 -12.28 -14.62
C PHE A 14 -8.36 -12.60 -16.04
N SER A 15 -7.78 -13.57 -16.73
CA SER A 15 -8.29 -14.03 -18.01
C SER A 15 -9.35 -15.13 -17.88
N HIS A 16 -9.64 -15.61 -16.67
CA HIS A 16 -10.57 -16.71 -16.47
C HIS A 16 -12.03 -16.27 -16.65
N ARG A 17 -12.71 -16.81 -17.68
CA ARG A 17 -14.10 -16.44 -18.02
C ARG A 17 -15.07 -16.48 -16.84
N ILE A 18 -15.03 -17.54 -16.02
CA ILE A 18 -15.95 -17.69 -14.87
C ILE A 18 -15.65 -16.63 -13.81
N LEU A 19 -14.38 -16.27 -13.61
CA LEU A 19 -14.02 -15.26 -12.62
C LEU A 19 -14.47 -13.88 -13.09
N PHE A 20 -14.28 -13.56 -14.37
CA PHE A 20 -14.80 -12.33 -14.95
C PHE A 20 -16.33 -12.22 -14.80
N LEU A 21 -17.07 -13.26 -15.18
CA LEU A 21 -18.54 -13.27 -15.06
C LEU A 21 -19.01 -13.15 -13.60
N LEU A 22 -18.33 -13.81 -12.67
CA LEU A 22 -18.64 -13.71 -11.25
C LEU A 22 -18.39 -12.28 -10.71
N HIS A 23 -17.28 -11.65 -11.08
CA HIS A 23 -17.00 -10.26 -10.69
C HIS A 23 -18.00 -9.29 -11.30
N LEU A 24 -18.38 -9.49 -12.57
CA LEU A 24 -19.40 -8.69 -13.23
C LEU A 24 -20.76 -8.83 -12.52
N PHE A 25 -21.16 -10.05 -12.18
CA PHE A 25 -22.40 -10.31 -11.44
C PHE A 25 -22.38 -9.62 -10.07
N VAL A 26 -21.31 -9.80 -9.28
CA VAL A 26 -21.17 -9.17 -7.96
C VAL A 26 -21.18 -7.64 -8.09
N TYR A 27 -20.49 -7.09 -9.09
CA TYR A 27 -20.50 -5.65 -9.36
C TYR A 27 -21.92 -5.14 -9.64
N VAL A 28 -22.67 -5.78 -10.53
CA VAL A 28 -24.05 -5.38 -10.83
C VAL A 28 -24.95 -5.50 -9.60
N ALA A 29 -24.89 -6.64 -8.89
CA ALA A 29 -25.72 -6.90 -7.72
C ALA A 29 -25.48 -5.89 -6.60
N VAL A 30 -24.22 -5.60 -6.26
CA VAL A 30 -23.90 -4.64 -5.21
C VAL A 30 -24.28 -3.21 -5.62
N ASN A 31 -24.04 -2.81 -6.87
CA ASN A 31 -24.43 -1.47 -7.29
C ASN A 31 -25.95 -1.28 -7.30
N LEU A 32 -26.73 -2.28 -7.73
CA LEU A 32 -28.20 -2.24 -7.61
C LEU A 32 -28.65 -2.11 -6.15
N LEU A 33 -28.00 -2.85 -5.24
CA LEU A 33 -28.28 -2.74 -3.81
C LEU A 33 -27.94 -1.34 -3.26
N LEU A 34 -26.79 -0.76 -3.64
CA LEU A 34 -26.39 0.58 -3.21
C LEU A 34 -27.34 1.66 -3.76
N VAL A 35 -27.82 1.49 -4.99
CA VAL A 35 -28.86 2.35 -5.58
C VAL A 35 -30.17 2.24 -4.79
N LEU A 36 -30.58 1.03 -4.44
CA LEU A 36 -31.78 0.81 -3.63
C LEU A 36 -31.63 1.45 -2.23
N ILE A 37 -30.49 1.23 -1.56
CA ILE A 37 -30.18 1.82 -0.24
C ILE A 37 -30.24 3.34 -0.31
N TRP A 38 -29.60 3.94 -1.32
CA TRP A 38 -29.65 5.38 -1.53
C TRP A 38 -31.08 5.86 -1.75
N ALA A 39 -31.84 5.21 -2.63
CA ALA A 39 -33.21 5.59 -2.96
C ALA A 39 -34.14 5.56 -1.72
N VAL A 40 -34.01 4.55 -0.86
CA VAL A 40 -34.82 4.48 0.38
C VAL A 40 -34.31 5.40 1.49
N SER A 41 -33.02 5.76 1.47
CA SER A 41 -32.41 6.66 2.45
C SER A 41 -32.56 8.13 2.09
N LEU A 42 -32.99 8.46 0.86
CA LEU A 42 -33.18 9.84 0.38
C LEU A 42 -33.90 10.76 1.39
N PRO A 43 -35.00 10.34 2.07
CA PRO A 43 -35.68 11.19 3.05
C PRO A 43 -34.85 11.51 4.30
N LEU A 44 -33.79 10.75 4.57
CA LEU A 44 -32.92 10.88 5.74
C LEU A 44 -31.58 11.58 5.41
N LEU A 45 -31.26 11.76 4.13
CA LEU A 45 -29.99 12.31 3.69
C LEU A 45 -30.07 13.84 3.58
N PRO A 46 -29.00 14.56 3.96
CA PRO A 46 -28.93 16.02 3.82
C PRO A 46 -28.73 16.48 2.38
N THR A 47 -28.56 15.54 1.44
CA THR A 47 -28.28 15.82 0.03
C THR A 47 -28.99 14.83 -0.87
N THR A 48 -29.46 15.33 -2.03
CA THR A 48 -30.00 14.52 -3.12
C THR A 48 -28.91 14.02 -4.07
N TYR A 49 -27.64 14.26 -3.75
CA TYR A 49 -26.52 13.79 -4.57
C TYR A 49 -26.54 12.26 -4.68
N PHE A 50 -26.37 11.74 -5.90
CA PHE A 50 -26.39 10.31 -6.19
C PHE A 50 -25.10 9.64 -5.73
N ILE A 51 -24.97 9.40 -4.42
CA ILE A 51 -23.80 8.77 -3.79
C ILE A 51 -23.37 7.45 -4.46
N PRO A 52 -24.28 6.57 -4.94
CA PRO A 52 -23.91 5.34 -5.65
C PRO A 52 -23.01 5.58 -6.88
N PHE A 53 -22.98 6.79 -7.44
CA PHE A 53 -22.03 7.18 -8.48
C PHE A 53 -20.57 6.82 -8.12
N LEU A 54 -20.17 7.05 -6.87
CA LEU A 54 -18.79 6.81 -6.41
C LEU A 54 -18.39 5.32 -6.48
N PRO A 55 -19.11 4.37 -5.85
CA PRO A 55 -18.78 2.95 -5.96
C PRO A 55 -18.99 2.39 -7.38
N ILE A 56 -19.99 2.88 -8.14
CA ILE A 56 -20.21 2.47 -9.53
C ILE A 56 -18.94 2.73 -10.35
N PHE A 57 -18.42 3.94 -10.34
CA PHE A 57 -17.23 4.28 -11.10
C PHE A 57 -15.95 3.70 -10.47
N GLY A 58 -15.81 3.83 -9.15
CA GLY A 58 -14.64 3.34 -8.42
C GLY A 58 -14.37 1.86 -8.65
N TRP A 59 -15.39 1.01 -8.49
CA TRP A 59 -15.26 -0.43 -8.77
C TRP A 59 -15.35 -0.72 -10.27
N GLY A 60 -16.04 0.14 -11.03
CA GLY A 60 -16.17 0.04 -12.48
C GLY A 60 -14.81 0.11 -13.20
N PHE A 61 -13.86 0.90 -12.68
CA PHE A 61 -12.49 0.91 -13.22
C PHE A 61 -11.81 -0.46 -13.12
N PHE A 62 -11.92 -1.14 -11.99
CA PHE A 62 -11.31 -2.47 -11.83
C PHE A 62 -12.01 -3.53 -12.68
N LEU A 63 -13.34 -3.42 -12.84
CA LEU A 63 -14.09 -4.29 -13.74
C LEU A 63 -13.67 -4.06 -15.20
N GLY A 64 -13.50 -2.80 -15.63
CA GLY A 64 -13.01 -2.45 -16.96
C GLY A 64 -11.60 -2.99 -17.22
N PHE A 65 -10.70 -2.85 -16.25
CA PHE A 65 -9.37 -3.46 -16.29
C PHE A 65 -9.42 -4.99 -16.41
N HIS A 66 -10.28 -5.65 -15.63
CA HIS A 66 -10.49 -7.09 -15.70
C HIS A 66 -11.01 -7.50 -17.09
N ALA A 67 -11.94 -6.73 -17.66
CA ALA A 67 -12.44 -6.94 -19.03
C ALA A 67 -11.32 -6.80 -20.07
N LEU A 68 -10.45 -5.79 -19.95
CA LEU A 68 -9.31 -5.61 -20.86
C LEU A 68 -8.36 -6.81 -20.82
N ILE A 69 -8.00 -7.31 -19.63
CA ILE A 69 -7.17 -8.52 -19.50
C ILE A 69 -7.89 -9.74 -20.10
N TYR A 70 -9.18 -9.91 -19.79
CA TYR A 70 -9.99 -11.01 -20.33
C TYR A 70 -9.98 -11.00 -21.86
N LEU A 71 -10.26 -9.85 -22.48
CA LEU A 71 -10.32 -9.70 -23.93
C LEU A 71 -8.95 -9.91 -24.59
N MET A 72 -7.88 -9.41 -23.98
CA MET A 72 -6.50 -9.56 -24.44
C MET A 72 -6.01 -11.01 -24.41
N TYR A 73 -6.27 -11.75 -23.33
CA TYR A 73 -5.71 -13.09 -23.14
C TYR A 73 -6.62 -14.22 -23.61
N ASN A 74 -7.86 -13.94 -24.03
CA ASN A 74 -8.78 -14.91 -24.65
C ASN A 74 -9.00 -14.67 -26.14
N ASP A 75 -8.14 -13.90 -26.78
CA ASP A 75 -8.15 -13.65 -28.23
C ASP A 75 -9.49 -13.14 -28.76
N LYS A 76 -10.13 -12.25 -27.99
CA LYS A 76 -11.43 -11.66 -28.35
C LYS A 76 -11.30 -10.41 -29.21
N ILE A 77 -10.16 -9.70 -29.11
CA ILE A 77 -9.87 -8.49 -29.88
C ILE A 77 -8.46 -8.61 -30.44
N LYS A 78 -8.32 -8.65 -31.78
CA LYS A 78 -7.04 -8.83 -32.48
C LYS A 78 -5.96 -7.86 -32.01
N TYR A 79 -6.29 -6.56 -31.92
CA TYR A 79 -5.35 -5.54 -31.44
C TYR A 79 -4.82 -5.83 -30.03
N LEU A 80 -5.69 -6.23 -29.09
CA LEU A 80 -5.25 -6.57 -27.74
C LEU A 80 -4.40 -7.86 -27.73
N SER A 81 -4.75 -8.85 -28.56
CA SER A 81 -3.95 -10.07 -28.72
C SER A 81 -2.55 -9.83 -29.25
N GLU A 82 -2.37 -8.84 -30.11
CA GLU A 82 -1.06 -8.39 -30.60
C GLU A 82 -0.29 -7.65 -29.50
N LEU A 83 -0.95 -6.84 -28.68
CA LEU A 83 -0.30 -6.18 -27.54
C LEU A 83 0.27 -7.17 -26.51
N ARG A 84 -0.36 -8.33 -26.34
CA ARG A 84 0.13 -9.43 -25.47
C ARG A 84 1.54 -9.90 -25.84
N THR A 85 2.00 -9.71 -27.08
CA THR A 85 3.34 -10.14 -27.51
C THR A 85 4.42 -9.12 -27.17
N GLN A 86 4.04 -7.95 -26.66
CA GLN A 86 4.97 -6.90 -26.24
C GLN A 86 5.62 -7.23 -24.89
N SER A 87 6.66 -6.48 -24.53
CA SER A 87 7.30 -6.61 -23.22
C SER A 87 6.30 -6.29 -22.09
N GLY A 88 6.48 -6.92 -20.93
CA GLY A 88 5.58 -6.73 -19.78
C GLY A 88 5.47 -5.26 -19.34
N PHE A 89 6.56 -4.49 -19.48
CA PHE A 89 6.56 -3.05 -19.23
C PHE A 89 5.61 -2.30 -20.17
N LYS A 90 5.63 -2.61 -21.48
CA LYS A 90 4.74 -1.99 -22.47
C LYS A 90 3.27 -2.28 -22.19
N ILE A 91 2.94 -3.52 -21.85
CA ILE A 91 1.58 -3.91 -21.45
C ILE A 91 1.16 -3.13 -20.20
N LEU A 92 2.04 -3.04 -19.20
CA LEU A 92 1.78 -2.31 -17.96
C LEU A 92 1.54 -0.82 -18.21
N PHE A 93 2.32 -0.19 -19.09
CA PHE A 93 2.14 1.21 -19.48
C PHE A 93 0.76 1.46 -20.10
N ILE A 94 0.28 0.58 -20.98
CA ILE A 94 -1.06 0.71 -21.59
C ILE A 94 -2.15 0.66 -20.53
N PHE A 95 -2.02 -0.21 -19.53
CA PHE A 95 -2.94 -0.24 -18.41
C PHE A 95 -2.88 1.04 -17.57
N HIS A 96 -1.69 1.57 -17.31
CA HIS A 96 -1.55 2.86 -16.63
C HIS A 96 -2.17 4.00 -17.43
N ALA A 97 -1.99 4.03 -18.75
CA ALA A 97 -2.62 5.02 -19.63
C ALA A 97 -4.15 4.95 -19.55
N TRP A 98 -4.70 3.74 -19.60
CA TRP A 98 -6.14 3.53 -19.46
C TRP A 98 -6.66 4.06 -18.12
N PHE A 99 -6.04 3.67 -17.00
CA PHE A 99 -6.43 4.15 -15.66
C PHE A 99 -6.27 5.67 -15.52
N TYR A 100 -5.15 6.22 -16.00
CA TYR A 100 -4.90 7.65 -15.96
C TYR A 100 -6.00 8.42 -16.69
N ILE A 101 -6.36 8.03 -17.91
CA ILE A 101 -7.41 8.69 -18.68
C ILE A 101 -8.78 8.49 -18.01
N SER A 102 -9.14 7.25 -17.67
CA SER A 102 -10.48 6.92 -17.18
C SER A 102 -10.76 7.56 -15.82
N ILE A 103 -9.79 7.54 -14.90
CA ILE A 103 -9.95 8.14 -13.58
C ILE A 103 -10.00 9.67 -13.69
N ASN A 104 -9.16 10.30 -14.51
CA ASN A 104 -9.20 11.76 -14.65
C ASN A 104 -10.48 12.26 -15.30
N VAL A 105 -11.05 11.53 -16.26
CA VAL A 105 -12.39 11.84 -16.82
C VAL A 105 -13.45 11.76 -15.73
N PHE A 106 -13.39 10.75 -14.86
CA PHE A 106 -14.31 10.64 -13.73
C PHE A 106 -14.13 11.76 -12.71
N LEU A 107 -12.89 12.11 -12.35
CA LEU A 107 -12.63 13.21 -11.41
C LEU A 107 -13.08 14.55 -11.98
N LEU A 108 -12.94 14.76 -13.29
CA LEU A 108 -13.51 15.90 -13.99
C LEU A 108 -15.04 15.93 -13.84
N ILE A 109 -15.73 14.84 -14.15
CA ILE A 109 -17.20 14.75 -14.02
C ILE A 109 -17.60 15.00 -12.56
N LEU A 110 -16.96 14.30 -11.61
CA LEU A 110 -17.22 14.42 -10.18
C LEU A 110 -17.08 15.87 -9.74
N ASN A 111 -15.97 16.52 -10.08
CA ASN A 111 -15.72 17.90 -9.71
C ASN A 111 -16.76 18.85 -10.32
N LEU A 112 -17.10 18.71 -11.60
CA LEU A 112 -18.11 19.55 -12.24
C LEU A 112 -19.51 19.36 -11.62
N THR A 113 -19.87 18.12 -11.26
CA THR A 113 -21.16 17.80 -10.60
C THR A 113 -21.21 18.16 -9.12
N THR A 114 -20.07 18.48 -8.51
CA THR A 114 -19.95 18.88 -7.10
C THR A 114 -19.40 20.30 -6.96
N LEU A 115 -19.42 21.09 -8.05
CA LEU A 115 -18.85 22.43 -8.06
C LEU A 115 -19.54 23.33 -7.04
N ASP A 116 -20.87 23.23 -6.91
CA ASP A 116 -21.64 23.99 -5.93
C ASP A 116 -21.30 23.64 -4.48
N LEU A 117 -20.79 22.42 -4.23
CA LEU A 117 -20.40 21.97 -2.89
C LEU A 117 -19.02 22.48 -2.49
N PHE A 118 -18.08 22.56 -3.44
CA PHE A 118 -16.68 22.88 -3.15
C PHE A 118 -16.23 24.26 -3.63
N ASN A 119 -17.03 24.94 -4.45
CA ASN A 119 -16.75 26.22 -5.08
C ASN A 119 -15.34 26.32 -5.70
N SER A 120 -14.84 25.19 -6.22
CA SER A 120 -13.48 25.09 -6.73
C SER A 120 -13.36 23.95 -7.74
N ILE A 121 -12.62 24.22 -8.81
CA ILE A 121 -12.25 23.22 -9.82
C ILE A 121 -11.01 22.50 -9.30
N TRP A 122 -11.12 21.44 -8.52
CA TRP A 122 -9.97 20.74 -7.93
C TRP A 122 -9.40 19.60 -8.80
N PHE A 123 -10.09 19.15 -9.87
CA PHE A 123 -9.67 17.96 -10.64
C PHE A 123 -8.30 18.13 -11.34
N PHE A 124 -7.88 19.39 -11.58
CA PHE A 124 -6.58 19.66 -12.21
C PHE A 124 -5.40 19.23 -11.32
N TRP A 125 -5.59 19.15 -10.00
CA TRP A 125 -4.55 18.70 -9.07
C TRP A 125 -4.21 17.21 -9.27
N PRO A 126 -5.17 16.27 -9.19
CA PRO A 126 -4.94 14.89 -9.59
C PRO A 126 -4.40 14.75 -11.02
N LEU A 127 -4.97 15.49 -11.98
CA LEU A 127 -4.56 15.42 -13.38
C LEU A 127 -3.08 15.80 -13.57
N GLY A 128 -2.67 16.96 -13.04
CA GLY A 128 -1.29 17.42 -13.15
C GLY A 128 -0.32 16.54 -12.35
N GLY A 129 -0.66 16.23 -11.10
CA GLY A 129 0.18 15.42 -10.22
C GLY A 129 0.42 14.01 -10.75
N TRP A 130 -0.65 13.30 -11.16
CA TRP A 130 -0.51 11.98 -11.77
C TRP A 130 0.04 12.05 -13.19
N GLY A 131 -0.20 13.15 -13.92
CA GLY A 131 0.29 13.35 -15.28
C GLY A 131 1.81 13.36 -15.34
N VAL A 132 2.47 13.87 -14.30
CA VAL A 132 3.92 13.82 -14.17
C VAL A 132 4.41 12.38 -14.00
N ALA A 133 3.80 11.61 -13.09
CA ALA A 133 4.12 10.19 -12.91
C ALA A 133 3.89 9.38 -14.20
N PHE A 134 2.79 9.66 -14.89
CA PHE A 134 2.49 9.08 -16.19
C PHE A 134 3.54 9.44 -17.24
N GLY A 135 4.06 10.67 -17.24
CA GLY A 135 5.17 11.09 -18.08
C GLY A 135 6.45 10.27 -17.87
N PHE A 136 6.80 9.92 -16.62
CA PHE A 136 7.92 9.02 -16.34
C PHE A 136 7.68 7.61 -16.85
N HIS A 137 6.47 7.07 -16.68
CA HIS A 137 6.13 5.77 -17.25
C HIS A 137 6.20 5.77 -18.79
N ALA A 138 5.79 6.87 -19.44
CA ALA A 138 5.93 7.04 -20.87
C ALA A 138 7.40 7.10 -21.30
N PHE A 139 8.25 7.82 -20.56
CA PHE A 139 9.69 7.83 -20.80
C PHE A 139 10.32 6.43 -20.65
N GLY A 140 9.94 5.71 -19.59
CA GLY A 140 10.32 4.31 -19.39
C GLY A 140 9.85 3.43 -20.55
N PHE A 141 8.65 3.65 -21.08
CA PHE A 141 8.09 2.87 -22.19
C PHE A 141 8.98 2.91 -23.44
N PHE A 142 9.57 4.08 -23.73
CA PHE A 142 10.47 4.25 -24.88
C PHE A 142 11.91 3.80 -24.62
N THR A 143 12.37 3.79 -23.35
CA THR A 143 13.79 3.58 -23.01
C THR A 143 14.08 2.23 -22.35
N TRP A 144 13.06 1.53 -21.83
CA TRP A 144 13.20 0.35 -20.98
C TRP A 144 14.03 -0.76 -21.62
N GLU A 145 13.73 -1.13 -22.87
CA GLU A 145 14.40 -2.26 -23.54
C GLU A 145 15.90 -2.01 -23.72
N LYS A 146 16.28 -0.79 -24.12
CA LYS A 146 17.68 -0.37 -24.27
C LYS A 146 18.40 -0.34 -22.91
N SER A 147 17.80 0.32 -21.92
CA SER A 147 18.38 0.42 -20.57
C SER A 147 18.52 -0.95 -19.91
N PHE A 148 17.55 -1.84 -20.13
CA PHE A 148 17.57 -3.21 -19.64
C PHE A 148 18.70 -4.03 -20.26
N ALA A 149 18.87 -3.96 -21.58
CA ALA A 149 19.95 -4.67 -22.26
C ALA A 149 21.34 -4.21 -21.77
N GLN A 150 21.57 -2.89 -21.71
CA GLN A 150 22.82 -2.30 -21.21
C GLN A 150 23.11 -2.69 -19.76
N GLN A 151 22.09 -2.63 -18.90
CA GLN A 151 22.26 -2.97 -17.49
C GLN A 151 22.52 -4.46 -17.28
N LYS A 152 21.89 -5.33 -18.08
CA LYS A 152 22.12 -6.78 -18.06
C LYS A 152 23.53 -7.13 -18.53
N GLU A 153 24.01 -6.52 -19.61
CA GLU A 153 25.38 -6.70 -20.11
C GLU A 153 26.43 -6.30 -19.07
N LYS A 154 26.26 -5.14 -18.44
CA LYS A 154 27.12 -4.68 -17.34
C LYS A 154 27.13 -5.67 -16.16
N LEU A 155 25.98 -6.24 -15.81
CA LEU A 155 25.88 -7.22 -14.73
C LEU A 155 26.48 -8.56 -15.12
N HIS A 156 26.36 -8.98 -16.38
CA HIS A 156 26.99 -10.19 -16.89
C HIS A 156 28.52 -10.10 -16.78
N GLY A 157 29.12 -8.96 -17.18
CA GLY A 157 30.56 -8.74 -17.02
C GLY A 157 31.02 -8.72 -15.56
N LYS A 158 30.16 -8.30 -14.63
CA LYS A 158 30.47 -8.27 -13.19
C LYS A 158 30.26 -9.61 -12.49
N TYR A 159 29.26 -10.39 -12.93
CA TYR A 159 28.85 -11.65 -12.33
C TYR A 159 28.71 -12.73 -13.42
N PRO A 160 29.83 -13.21 -13.99
CA PRO A 160 29.79 -14.16 -15.09
C PRO A 160 29.13 -15.50 -14.73
N ASP A 161 29.17 -15.88 -13.44
CA ASP A 161 28.59 -17.14 -12.96
C ASP A 161 27.07 -17.06 -12.67
N TYR A 162 26.46 -15.88 -12.83
CA TYR A 162 25.03 -15.73 -12.55
C TYR A 162 24.20 -16.23 -13.73
N SER A 163 23.14 -16.97 -13.41
CA SER A 163 22.15 -17.38 -14.42
C SER A 163 21.52 -16.16 -15.11
N ASP A 164 21.13 -16.35 -16.38
CA ASP A 164 20.48 -15.29 -17.16
C ASP A 164 19.23 -14.73 -16.47
N GLN A 165 18.48 -15.60 -15.80
CA GLN A 165 17.33 -15.20 -14.99
C GLN A 165 17.73 -14.28 -13.84
N ARG A 166 18.79 -14.63 -13.09
CA ARG A 166 19.27 -13.81 -11.97
C ARG A 166 19.75 -12.44 -12.44
N LEU A 167 20.47 -12.41 -13.56
CA LEU A 167 20.91 -11.16 -14.20
C LEU A 167 19.71 -10.29 -14.63
N LYS A 168 18.66 -10.91 -15.20
CA LYS A 168 17.41 -10.22 -15.54
C LYS A 168 16.69 -9.63 -14.32
N GLU A 169 16.59 -10.38 -13.23
CA GLU A 169 15.96 -9.89 -11.99
C GLU A 169 16.75 -8.71 -11.38
N LEU A 170 18.09 -8.79 -11.36
CA LEU A 170 18.95 -7.72 -10.88
C LEU A 170 18.88 -6.46 -11.76
N ALA A 171 18.90 -6.62 -13.09
CA ALA A 171 18.77 -5.51 -14.03
C ALA A 171 17.41 -4.81 -13.86
N THR A 172 16.33 -5.59 -13.75
CA THR A 172 14.98 -5.07 -13.51
C THR A 172 14.92 -4.28 -12.20
N SER A 173 15.44 -4.85 -11.11
CA SER A 173 15.44 -4.19 -9.79
C SER A 173 16.21 -2.86 -9.79
N LYS A 174 17.35 -2.80 -10.48
CA LYS A 174 18.15 -1.58 -10.60
C LYS A 174 17.41 -0.49 -11.36
N LEU A 175 16.81 -0.83 -12.50
CA LEU A 175 16.07 0.14 -13.32
C LEU A 175 14.81 0.65 -12.61
N LEU A 176 14.03 -0.24 -11.99
CA LEU A 176 12.88 0.17 -11.18
C LEU A 176 13.31 1.07 -10.02
N GLY A 177 14.45 0.80 -9.38
CA GLY A 177 14.99 1.67 -8.34
C GLY A 177 15.27 3.09 -8.84
N ILE A 178 15.77 3.25 -10.06
CA ILE A 178 16.00 4.57 -10.70
C ILE A 178 14.67 5.25 -11.00
N GLU A 179 13.71 4.54 -11.61
CA GLU A 179 12.40 5.11 -11.94
C GLU A 179 11.66 5.60 -10.69
N ILE A 180 11.66 4.79 -9.63
CA ILE A 180 11.08 5.17 -8.32
C ILE A 180 11.79 6.39 -7.76
N LEU A 181 13.12 6.47 -7.86
CA LEU A 181 13.87 7.60 -7.36
C LEU A 181 13.56 8.90 -8.12
N LEU A 182 13.49 8.84 -9.45
CA LEU A 182 13.11 9.97 -10.31
C LEU A 182 11.69 10.45 -10.01
N LEU A 183 10.76 9.51 -9.78
CA LEU A 183 9.40 9.81 -9.36
C LEU A 183 9.36 10.57 -8.03
N HIS A 184 10.05 10.06 -7.00
CA HIS A 184 10.12 10.71 -5.69
C HIS A 184 10.76 12.10 -5.77
N PHE A 185 11.84 12.23 -6.54
CA PHE A 185 12.52 13.50 -6.75
C PHE A 185 11.58 14.52 -7.41
N THR A 186 10.86 14.11 -8.45
CA THR A 186 9.97 15.03 -9.17
C THR A 186 8.75 15.38 -8.34
N TYR A 187 8.18 14.40 -7.62
CA TYR A 187 7.10 14.66 -6.69
C TYR A 187 7.52 15.68 -5.62
N PHE A 188 8.70 15.52 -5.03
CA PHE A 188 9.26 16.46 -4.08
C PHE A 188 9.38 17.87 -4.67
N VAL A 189 9.97 18.01 -5.87
CA VAL A 189 10.13 19.31 -6.54
C VAL A 189 8.78 19.96 -6.80
N ILE A 190 7.80 19.21 -7.32
CA ILE A 190 6.47 19.74 -7.64
C ILE A 190 5.74 20.16 -6.37
N VAL A 191 5.72 19.32 -5.33
CA VAL A 191 5.06 19.65 -4.07
C VAL A 191 5.71 20.87 -3.42
N ALA A 192 7.05 20.97 -3.44
CA ALA A 192 7.75 22.14 -2.95
C ALA A 192 7.34 23.39 -3.74
N VAL A 193 7.48 23.37 -5.08
CA VAL A 193 7.13 24.51 -5.94
C VAL A 193 5.68 24.92 -5.77
N LEU A 194 4.74 23.96 -5.78
CA LEU A 194 3.31 24.24 -5.61
C LEU A 194 3.02 24.81 -4.23
N SER A 195 3.61 24.24 -3.18
CA SER A 195 3.46 24.78 -1.83
C SER A 195 3.87 26.25 -1.87
N TYR A 196 5.10 26.57 -2.31
CA TYR A 196 5.66 27.92 -2.36
C TYR A 196 4.93 28.90 -3.29
N ALA A 197 4.52 28.47 -4.47
CA ALA A 197 3.92 29.33 -5.48
C ALA A 197 2.43 29.61 -5.22
N SER A 198 1.68 28.61 -4.74
CA SER A 198 0.23 28.75 -4.53
C SER A 198 -0.12 29.49 -3.25
N GLN A 199 0.83 29.64 -2.33
CA GLN A 199 0.57 30.10 -0.96
C GLN A 199 -0.58 29.33 -0.30
N ILE A 200 -0.78 28.06 -0.65
CA ILE A 200 -1.88 27.24 -0.14
C ILE A 200 -1.89 27.19 1.40
N TRP A 201 -0.72 27.35 2.03
CA TRP A 201 -0.58 27.50 3.48
C TRP A 201 -1.38 28.66 4.06
N VAL A 202 -1.51 29.79 3.35
CA VAL A 202 -2.31 30.94 3.81
C VAL A 202 -3.77 30.52 3.91
N ILE A 203 -4.26 29.77 2.93
CA ILE A 203 -5.64 29.28 2.89
C ILE A 203 -5.89 28.26 4.01
N VAL A 204 -4.93 27.40 4.31
CA VAL A 204 -5.06 26.38 5.38
C VAL A 204 -4.62 26.87 6.76
N GLY A 205 -4.26 28.14 6.91
CA GLY A 205 -3.82 28.72 8.19
C GLY A 205 -2.46 28.24 8.68
N TYR A 206 -1.59 27.73 7.80
CA TYR A 206 -0.22 27.34 8.13
C TYR A 206 0.74 28.52 8.00
N THR A 207 1.72 28.56 8.90
CA THR A 207 2.81 29.54 8.85
C THR A 207 3.83 29.14 7.78
N ILE A 208 4.63 30.11 7.31
CA ILE A 208 5.74 29.82 6.41
C ILE A 208 6.76 28.86 7.06
N GLU A 209 6.91 28.92 8.38
CA GLU A 209 7.75 27.99 9.14
C GLU A 209 7.23 26.55 9.00
N SER A 210 5.91 26.31 9.16
CA SER A 210 5.31 24.98 8.98
C SER A 210 5.53 24.42 7.56
N VAL A 211 5.54 25.29 6.54
CA VAL A 211 5.83 24.91 5.15
C VAL A 211 7.29 24.50 4.99
N ILE A 212 8.21 25.26 5.58
CA ILE A 212 9.65 24.94 5.59
C ILE A 212 9.88 23.61 6.32
N GLN A 213 9.28 23.42 7.49
CA GLN A 213 9.36 22.16 8.25
C GLN A 213 8.87 20.97 7.43
N THR A 214 7.70 21.10 6.81
CA THR A 214 7.13 20.06 5.95
C THR A 214 8.05 19.75 4.78
N THR A 215 8.58 20.77 4.12
CA THR A 215 9.52 20.62 2.99
C THR A 215 10.80 19.91 3.41
N ILE A 216 11.38 20.27 4.57
CA ILE A 216 12.56 19.60 5.13
C ILE A 216 12.23 18.15 5.48
N GLY A 217 11.06 17.87 6.03
CA GLY A 217 10.59 16.52 6.29
C GLY A 217 10.51 15.66 5.03
N TRP A 218 9.90 16.17 3.96
CA TRP A 218 9.88 15.49 2.67
C TRP A 218 11.29 15.34 2.06
N GLY A 219 12.15 16.34 2.24
CA GLY A 219 13.55 16.30 1.81
C GLY A 219 14.36 15.19 2.50
N LEU A 220 14.13 14.98 3.79
CA LEU A 220 14.69 13.85 4.53
C LEU A 220 14.26 12.52 3.93
N PHE A 221 12.97 12.34 3.64
CA PHE A 221 12.47 11.11 3.00
C PHE A 221 13.07 10.91 1.61
N LEU A 222 13.19 11.95 0.80
CA LEU A 222 13.87 11.86 -0.50
C LEU A 222 15.34 11.45 -0.33
N GLY A 223 16.06 12.07 0.60
CA GLY A 223 17.44 11.72 0.93
C GLY A 223 17.59 10.26 1.37
N LEU A 224 16.67 9.75 2.20
CA LEU A 224 16.61 8.34 2.59
C LEU A 224 16.42 7.41 1.38
N HIS A 225 15.56 7.76 0.42
CA HIS A 225 15.36 6.96 -0.80
C HIS A 225 16.60 6.96 -1.71
N VAL A 226 17.24 8.13 -1.91
CA VAL A 226 18.52 8.23 -2.64
C VAL A 226 19.57 7.32 -1.98
N PHE A 227 19.71 7.42 -0.66
CA PHE A 227 20.71 6.68 0.09
C PHE A 227 20.40 5.17 0.12
N ALA A 228 19.13 4.78 0.26
CA ALA A 228 18.69 3.40 0.13
C ALA A 228 19.01 2.83 -1.26
N TYR A 229 18.72 3.58 -2.32
CA TYR A 229 19.06 3.19 -3.68
C TYR A 229 20.57 2.94 -3.82
N TYR A 230 21.41 3.84 -3.29
CA TYR A 230 22.86 3.66 -3.25
C TYR A 230 23.28 2.41 -2.47
N LEU A 231 22.82 2.27 -1.22
CA LEU A 231 23.18 1.15 -0.35
C LEU A 231 22.81 -0.20 -0.94
N PHE A 232 21.61 -0.34 -1.51
CA PHE A 232 21.14 -1.62 -2.01
C PHE A 232 21.70 -1.99 -3.39
N ASN A 233 22.05 -1.00 -4.23
CA ASN A 233 22.49 -1.27 -5.60
C ASN A 233 24.00 -1.15 -5.85
N TYR A 234 24.74 -0.46 -4.97
CA TYR A 234 26.16 -0.16 -5.17
C TYR A 234 27.05 -0.56 -3.99
N ASN A 235 26.52 -0.67 -2.78
CA ASN A 235 27.30 -1.17 -1.64
C ASN A 235 27.17 -2.70 -1.52
N GLU A 236 28.23 -3.45 -1.83
CA GLU A 236 28.23 -4.92 -1.73
C GLU A 236 28.86 -5.45 -0.44
N LYS A 237 29.53 -4.58 0.33
CA LYS A 237 30.24 -4.97 1.56
C LYS A 237 29.30 -5.17 2.73
N LEU A 238 28.21 -4.41 2.78
CA LEU A 238 27.24 -4.47 3.88
C LEU A 238 26.20 -5.57 3.64
N SER A 239 25.87 -6.31 4.71
CA SER A 239 24.74 -7.24 4.70
C SER A 239 23.41 -6.51 4.49
N ILE A 240 22.41 -7.22 3.98
CA ILE A 240 21.09 -6.64 3.74
C ILE A 240 20.44 -6.07 5.02
N VAL A 241 20.66 -6.75 6.15
CA VAL A 241 20.12 -6.32 7.45
C VAL A 241 20.85 -5.08 7.95
N MET A 242 22.18 -5.02 7.80
CA MET A 242 22.97 -3.84 8.17
C MET A 242 22.55 -2.60 7.36
N LYS A 243 22.33 -2.75 6.05
CA LYS A 243 21.79 -1.66 5.22
C LYS A 243 20.44 -1.17 5.74
N GLY A 244 19.56 -2.11 6.09
CA GLY A 244 18.27 -1.80 6.71
C GLY A 244 18.43 -1.03 8.02
N LEU A 245 19.31 -1.49 8.93
CA LEU A 245 19.58 -0.83 10.21
C LEU A 245 20.08 0.61 10.03
N ILE A 246 21.03 0.83 9.13
CA ILE A 246 21.56 2.18 8.84
C ILE A 246 20.43 3.11 8.39
N LEU A 247 19.56 2.65 7.48
CA LEU A 247 18.42 3.47 7.01
C LEU A 247 17.46 3.82 8.16
N HIS A 248 17.15 2.87 9.05
CA HIS A 248 16.28 3.13 10.20
C HIS A 248 16.91 4.09 11.20
N LEU A 249 18.23 4.01 11.43
CA LEU A 249 18.94 4.95 12.31
C LEU A 249 18.93 6.38 11.75
N ILE A 250 19.17 6.55 10.44
CA ILE A 250 19.12 7.87 9.81
C ILE A 250 17.70 8.44 9.85
N ALA A 251 16.70 7.63 9.52
CA ALA A 251 15.30 8.05 9.58
C ALA A 251 14.89 8.46 11.00
N TYR A 252 15.31 7.68 12.00
CA TYR A 252 15.06 7.97 13.41
C TYR A 252 15.64 9.31 13.86
N VAL A 253 16.92 9.55 13.57
CA VAL A 253 17.58 10.83 13.93
C VAL A 253 16.90 12.01 13.23
N GLY A 254 16.61 11.88 11.93
CA GLY A 254 15.95 12.93 11.18
C GLY A 254 14.53 13.24 11.69
N LEU A 255 13.77 12.23 12.07
CA LEU A 255 12.41 12.42 12.59
C LEU A 255 12.38 12.96 14.02
N ILE A 256 13.35 12.62 14.87
CA ILE A 256 13.53 13.29 16.16
C ILE A 256 13.76 14.78 15.94
N PHE A 257 14.66 15.14 15.01
CA PHE A 257 14.94 16.54 14.73
C PHE A 257 13.70 17.30 14.25
N ILE A 258 12.94 16.73 13.32
CA ILE A 258 11.69 17.34 12.80
C ILE A 258 10.64 17.45 13.91
N GLY A 259 10.44 16.39 14.70
CA GLY A 259 9.46 16.37 15.78
C GLY A 259 9.79 17.35 16.91
N LEU A 260 11.08 17.47 17.27
CA LEU A 260 11.56 18.48 18.22
C LEU A 260 11.35 19.89 17.69
N TRP A 261 11.67 20.14 16.43
CA TRP A 261 11.43 21.44 15.81
C TRP A 261 9.93 21.78 15.85
N GLU A 262 9.05 20.87 15.41
CA GLU A 262 7.61 21.10 15.45
C GLU A 262 7.10 21.38 16.87
N GLN A 263 7.56 20.62 17.86
CA GLN A 263 7.19 20.85 19.27
C GLN A 263 7.64 22.23 19.76
N LEU A 264 8.87 22.64 19.45
CA LEU A 264 9.40 23.94 19.87
C LEU A 264 8.65 25.10 19.19
N SER A 265 8.35 24.98 17.90
CA SER A 265 7.57 26.00 17.17
C SER A 265 6.15 26.11 17.70
N ARG A 266 5.51 24.99 18.08
CA ARG A 266 4.18 25.02 18.71
C ARG A 266 4.22 25.65 20.09
N LEU A 267 5.22 25.35 20.93
CA LEU A 267 5.37 25.94 22.27
C LEU A 267 5.60 27.46 22.23
N ALA A 268 6.19 27.97 21.14
CA ALA A 268 6.35 29.40 20.94
C ALA A 268 5.01 30.14 20.70
N ILE A 269 3.99 29.42 20.20
CA ILE A 269 2.65 29.96 19.92
C ILE A 269 1.70 29.69 21.09
N ASP A 270 1.75 28.48 21.63
CA ASP A 270 0.91 28.02 22.72
C ASP A 270 1.77 27.19 23.70
N SER A 271 2.03 27.77 24.87
CA SER A 271 2.85 27.13 25.91
C SER A 271 2.22 25.86 26.49
N SER A 272 0.93 25.62 26.23
CA SER A 272 0.21 24.40 26.58
C SER A 272 0.14 23.37 25.45
N ALA A 273 0.67 23.70 24.25
CA ALA A 273 0.64 22.80 23.11
C ALA A 273 1.52 21.57 23.35
N ILE A 274 0.87 20.42 23.56
CA ILE A 274 1.54 19.13 23.63
C ILE A 274 1.55 18.51 22.24
N PHE A 275 2.74 18.34 21.67
CA PHE A 275 2.94 17.56 20.46
C PHE A 275 3.49 16.18 20.84
N TRP A 276 2.70 15.13 20.60
CA TRP A 276 2.97 13.78 21.09
C TRP A 276 4.03 13.01 20.28
N TRP A 277 5.05 13.71 19.75
CA TRP A 277 6.10 13.13 18.90
C TRP A 277 6.97 12.11 19.64
N HIS A 278 7.03 12.17 20.97
CA HIS A 278 7.76 11.19 21.77
C HIS A 278 7.17 9.77 21.63
N ILE A 279 5.86 9.62 21.38
CA ILE A 279 5.24 8.30 21.19
C ILE A 279 5.81 7.57 19.95
N PRO A 280 5.74 8.14 18.72
CA PRO A 280 6.32 7.50 17.55
C PRO A 280 7.84 7.33 17.69
N VAL A 281 8.55 8.23 18.39
CA VAL A 281 9.99 8.06 18.67
C VAL A 281 10.27 6.88 19.59
N LEU A 282 9.54 6.72 20.68
CA LEU A 282 9.70 5.57 21.59
C LEU A 282 9.38 4.25 20.88
N LEU A 283 8.31 4.21 20.09
CA LEU A 283 7.97 3.05 19.27
C LEU A 283 9.06 2.75 18.23
N TRP A 284 9.60 3.76 17.56
CA TRP A 284 10.68 3.58 16.59
C TRP A 284 11.98 3.12 17.24
N LEU A 285 12.35 3.68 18.39
CA LEU A 285 13.52 3.25 19.16
C LEU A 285 13.44 1.75 19.49
N PHE A 286 12.25 1.27 19.85
CA PHE A 286 12.01 -0.15 20.06
C PHE A 286 12.26 -0.97 18.77
N PHE A 287 11.75 -0.52 17.62
CA PHE A 287 12.02 -1.18 16.32
C PHE A 287 13.52 -1.20 15.98
N ILE A 288 14.26 -0.14 16.29
CA ILE A 288 15.73 -0.09 16.12
C ILE A 288 16.39 -1.14 17.01
N GLY A 289 15.97 -1.27 18.26
CA GLY A 289 16.48 -2.31 19.17
C GLY A 289 16.33 -3.72 18.59
N ILE A 290 15.15 -4.03 18.01
CA ILE A 290 14.93 -5.29 17.29
C ILE A 290 15.86 -5.41 16.08
N HIS A 291 15.99 -4.37 15.26
CA HIS A 291 16.88 -4.37 14.10
C HIS A 291 18.35 -4.60 14.48
N VAL A 292 18.84 -3.96 15.55
CA VAL A 292 20.19 -4.17 16.09
C VAL A 292 20.36 -5.63 16.51
N LEU A 293 19.41 -6.17 17.29
CA LEU A 293 19.46 -7.57 17.72
C LEU A 293 19.52 -8.55 16.54
N ILE A 294 18.67 -8.36 15.53
CA ILE A 294 18.66 -9.20 14.32
C ILE A 294 19.98 -9.06 13.57
N THR A 295 20.51 -7.84 13.44
CA THR A 295 21.78 -7.57 12.75
C THR A 295 22.92 -8.31 13.45
N LEU A 296 23.00 -8.25 14.78
CA LEU A 296 24.04 -8.92 15.57
C LEU A 296 23.92 -10.44 15.56
N LYS A 297 22.71 -10.99 15.39
CA LYS A 297 22.45 -12.43 15.38
C LYS A 297 22.28 -13.02 13.98
N TRP A 298 22.45 -12.21 12.93
CA TRP A 298 22.11 -12.60 11.57
C TRP A 298 22.80 -13.89 11.10
N ASP A 299 24.09 -14.03 11.38
CA ASP A 299 24.89 -15.19 10.95
C ASP A 299 24.45 -16.49 11.65
N SER A 300 23.84 -16.38 12.84
CA SER A 300 23.25 -17.54 13.54
C SER A 300 21.82 -17.87 13.08
N ILE A 301 21.07 -16.86 12.65
CA ILE A 301 19.65 -16.99 12.28
C ILE A 301 19.50 -17.47 10.82
N ASN A 302 20.26 -16.86 9.91
CA ASN A 302 20.07 -17.06 8.47
C ASN A 302 20.27 -18.52 8.01
N PRO A 303 21.32 -19.25 8.44
CA PRO A 303 21.54 -20.63 7.98
C PRO A 303 20.41 -21.58 8.37
N GLY A 304 19.94 -21.54 9.63
CA GLY A 304 18.84 -22.39 10.09
C GLY A 304 17.51 -22.04 9.42
N ALA A 305 17.26 -20.77 9.17
CA ALA A 305 16.09 -20.34 8.41
C ALA A 305 16.15 -20.80 6.95
N LEU A 306 17.33 -20.74 6.32
CA LEU A 306 17.56 -21.21 4.96
C LEU A 306 17.34 -22.72 4.83
N GLU A 307 17.87 -23.52 5.74
CA GLU A 307 17.66 -24.97 5.78
C GLU A 307 16.17 -25.32 5.94
N LYS A 308 15.45 -24.58 6.80
CA LYS A 308 14.01 -24.73 6.97
C LYS A 308 13.21 -24.37 5.72
N VAL A 309 13.64 -23.37 4.95
CA VAL A 309 13.01 -23.02 3.67
C VAL A 309 13.31 -24.07 2.60
N LYS A 310 14.56 -24.56 2.52
CA LYS A 310 14.98 -25.63 1.59
C LYS A 310 14.22 -26.93 1.84
N SER A 311 14.18 -27.40 3.08
CA SER A 311 13.46 -28.64 3.46
C SER A 311 11.95 -28.61 3.19
N ARG A 312 11.36 -27.42 3.09
CA ARG A 312 9.93 -27.24 2.77
C ARG A 312 9.66 -27.05 1.28
N SER A 313 10.67 -26.67 0.51
CA SER A 313 10.53 -26.55 -0.93
C SER A 313 10.58 -27.92 -1.58
N ARG A 314 9.59 -28.19 -2.43
CA ARG A 314 9.56 -29.40 -3.25
C ARG A 314 10.32 -29.23 -4.58
N GLU A 315 10.77 -28.01 -4.86
CA GLU A 315 11.36 -27.63 -6.14
C GLU A 315 12.86 -27.46 -6.01
N GLY A 316 13.64 -27.93 -6.98
CA GLY A 316 15.08 -27.64 -7.08
C GLY A 316 15.35 -26.20 -7.52
N LEU A 317 15.09 -25.22 -6.65
CA LEU A 317 15.36 -23.81 -6.93
C LEU A 317 16.86 -23.49 -6.85
N GLU A 318 17.28 -22.47 -7.58
CA GLU A 318 18.63 -21.89 -7.42
C GLU A 318 18.79 -21.29 -6.01
N GLU A 319 20.02 -21.35 -5.47
CA GLU A 319 20.35 -20.92 -4.11
C GLU A 319 19.88 -19.49 -3.77
N TYR A 320 19.99 -18.55 -4.72
CA TYR A 320 19.58 -17.17 -4.48
C TYR A 320 18.06 -17.02 -4.29
N LYS A 321 17.25 -17.89 -4.93
CA LYS A 321 15.79 -17.90 -4.75
C LYS A 321 15.45 -18.42 -3.35
N TYR A 322 16.18 -19.41 -2.86
CA TYR A 322 16.08 -19.85 -1.47
C TYR A 322 16.41 -18.74 -0.50
N GLN A 323 17.55 -18.06 -0.69
CA GLN A 323 17.93 -16.92 0.14
C GLN A 323 16.86 -15.82 0.16
N ARG A 324 16.31 -15.48 -1.00
CA ARG A 324 15.22 -14.49 -1.10
C ARG A 324 13.97 -14.93 -0.32
N LEU A 325 13.56 -16.19 -0.43
CA LEU A 325 12.44 -16.73 0.34
C LEU A 325 12.74 -16.73 1.85
N THR A 326 13.96 -17.07 2.25
CA THR A 326 14.42 -16.99 3.64
C THR A 326 14.32 -15.57 4.18
N TYR A 327 14.80 -14.58 3.44
CA TYR A 327 14.70 -13.17 3.83
C TYR A 327 13.24 -12.74 3.97
N TRP A 328 12.37 -13.21 3.07
CA TRP A 328 10.94 -12.90 3.15
C TRP A 328 10.27 -13.52 4.37
N VAL A 329 10.59 -14.78 4.72
CA VAL A 329 10.08 -15.44 5.93
C VAL A 329 10.57 -14.72 7.20
N LEU A 330 11.87 -14.42 7.27
CA LEU A 330 12.46 -13.73 8.41
C LEU A 330 11.89 -12.32 8.55
N PHE A 331 11.75 -11.58 7.45
CA PHE A 331 11.12 -10.26 7.45
C PHE A 331 9.74 -10.31 8.11
N TRP A 332 8.82 -11.15 7.61
CA TRP A 332 7.48 -11.21 8.19
C TRP A 332 7.44 -11.74 9.62
N GLN A 333 8.34 -12.67 9.98
CA GLN A 333 8.47 -13.14 11.35
C GLN A 333 8.82 -12.00 12.30
N PHE A 334 9.88 -11.25 11.98
CA PHE A 334 10.35 -10.16 12.83
C PHE A 334 9.40 -8.98 12.82
N THR A 335 8.82 -8.64 11.67
CA THR A 335 7.79 -7.60 11.60
C THR A 335 6.58 -7.98 12.45
N PHE A 336 6.11 -9.23 12.42
CA PHE A 336 4.99 -9.67 13.26
C PHE A 336 5.32 -9.56 14.76
N ILE A 337 6.50 -10.05 15.19
CA ILE A 337 6.96 -9.91 16.57
C ILE A 337 7.03 -8.44 16.97
N ALA A 338 7.61 -7.59 16.12
CA ALA A 338 7.75 -6.18 16.40
C ALA A 338 6.40 -5.46 16.51
N HIS A 339 5.40 -5.86 15.71
CA HIS A 339 4.03 -5.34 15.82
C HIS A 339 3.31 -5.80 17.09
N ILE A 340 3.56 -7.00 17.61
CA ILE A 340 3.03 -7.42 18.92
C ILE A 340 3.53 -6.48 20.01
N PHE A 341 4.82 -6.18 20.02
CA PHE A 341 5.39 -5.29 21.02
C PHE A 341 4.96 -3.83 20.82
N ALA A 342 4.96 -3.34 19.58
CA ALA A 342 4.46 -2.00 19.27
C ALA A 342 2.99 -1.85 19.66
N TYR A 343 2.18 -2.90 19.49
CA TYR A 343 0.80 -2.94 19.94
C TYR A 343 0.69 -2.73 21.45
N ILE A 344 1.41 -3.55 22.24
CA ILE A 344 1.38 -3.49 23.71
C ILE A 344 1.92 -2.14 24.20
N LEU A 345 3.10 -1.75 23.72
CA LEU A 345 3.76 -0.50 24.13
C LEU A 345 2.95 0.72 23.73
N GLY A 346 2.42 0.75 22.51
CA GLY A 346 1.64 1.88 22.02
C GLY A 346 0.33 2.06 22.76
N LEU A 347 -0.36 0.98 23.16
CA LEU A 347 -1.54 1.09 24.02
C LEU A 347 -1.20 1.69 25.39
N ILE A 348 -0.08 1.29 25.99
CA ILE A 348 0.41 1.87 27.26
C ILE A 348 0.71 3.37 27.09
N LEU A 349 1.39 3.74 25.99
CA LEU A 349 1.78 5.13 25.72
C LEU A 349 0.58 6.03 25.35
N ILE A 350 -0.44 5.47 24.69
CA ILE A 350 -1.63 6.22 24.24
C ILE A 350 -2.66 6.36 25.36
N PHE A 351 -2.71 5.45 26.33
CA PHE A 351 -3.72 5.47 27.39
C PHE A 351 -3.87 6.83 28.12
N PRO A 352 -2.80 7.54 28.51
CA PRO A 352 -2.94 8.87 29.11
C PRO A 352 -3.61 9.90 28.20
N LEU A 353 -3.54 9.71 26.87
CA LEU A 353 -4.12 10.61 25.88
C LEU A 353 -5.62 10.39 25.72
N THR A 354 -6.10 9.16 25.90
CA THR A 354 -7.50 8.84 25.66
C THR A 354 -8.42 9.59 26.62
N THR A 355 -7.97 9.90 27.85
CA THR A 355 -8.70 10.76 28.78
C THR A 355 -8.92 12.17 28.24
N GLY A 356 -7.87 12.79 27.69
CA GLY A 356 -7.96 14.13 27.10
C GLY A 356 -8.84 14.16 25.86
N PHE A 357 -8.69 13.16 24.97
CA PHE A 357 -9.54 13.03 23.78
C PHE A 357 -11.00 12.75 24.13
N ALA A 358 -11.26 11.89 25.13
CA ALA A 358 -12.61 11.58 25.58
C ALA A 358 -13.29 12.82 26.16
N ALA A 359 -12.57 13.60 26.97
CA ALA A 359 -13.09 14.87 27.50
C ALA A 359 -13.44 15.86 26.36
N ALA A 360 -12.60 15.97 25.33
CA ALA A 360 -12.86 16.83 24.19
C ALA A 360 -14.04 16.35 23.32
N LEU A 361 -14.17 15.05 23.09
CA LEU A 361 -15.27 14.46 22.31
C LEU A 361 -16.59 14.43 23.08
N SER A 362 -16.54 14.35 24.42
CA SER A 362 -17.69 14.39 25.33
C SER A 362 -18.54 15.65 25.20
N VAL A 363 -18.02 16.69 24.56
CA VAL A 363 -18.79 17.89 24.18
C VAL A 363 -19.86 17.58 23.13
N TYR A 364 -19.63 16.60 22.27
CA TYR A 364 -20.50 16.26 21.14
C TYR A 364 -21.20 14.91 21.31
N ILE A 365 -20.52 13.94 21.93
CA ILE A 365 -20.98 12.55 22.07
C ILE A 365 -20.50 11.96 23.40
N THR A 366 -21.34 11.19 24.10
CA THR A 366 -20.91 10.53 25.34
C THR A 366 -19.90 9.42 25.02
N VAL A 367 -18.62 9.64 25.33
CA VAL A 367 -17.54 8.66 25.10
C VAL A 367 -16.53 8.70 26.24
N GLU A 368 -16.20 7.54 26.80
CA GLU A 368 -15.20 7.42 27.86
C GLU A 368 -13.79 7.17 27.30
N ALA A 369 -12.78 7.38 28.12
CA ALA A 369 -11.39 7.11 27.78
C ALA A 369 -11.16 5.63 27.39
N LEU A 370 -11.89 4.71 28.04
CA LEU A 370 -11.84 3.28 27.77
C LEU A 370 -12.49 2.93 26.42
N ASP A 371 -13.52 3.65 25.99
CA ASP A 371 -14.15 3.46 24.68
C ASP A 371 -13.20 3.82 23.55
N LEU A 372 -12.52 4.97 23.66
CA LEU A 372 -11.49 5.38 22.70
C LEU A 372 -10.31 4.41 22.68
N LEU A 373 -9.87 3.94 23.86
CA LEU A 373 -8.82 2.93 23.94
C LEU A 373 -9.24 1.63 23.26
N ALA A 374 -10.49 1.19 23.42
CA ALA A 374 -11.02 0.01 22.76
C ALA A 374 -11.03 0.16 21.23
N ILE A 375 -11.45 1.32 20.71
CA ILE A 375 -11.39 1.62 19.26
C ILE A 375 -9.95 1.53 18.76
N ILE A 376 -9.00 2.14 19.45
CA ILE A 376 -7.57 2.14 19.05
C ILE A 376 -7.02 0.71 19.10
N ALA A 377 -7.29 -0.03 20.17
CA ALA A 377 -6.87 -1.41 20.35
C ALA A 377 -7.41 -2.30 19.23
N PHE A 378 -8.71 -2.24 18.91
CA PHE A 378 -9.27 -3.04 17.83
C PHE A 378 -8.80 -2.60 16.44
N GLY A 379 -8.57 -1.29 16.23
CA GLY A 379 -7.95 -0.80 15.01
C GLY A 379 -6.57 -1.38 14.78
N TRP A 380 -5.75 -1.43 15.82
CA TRP A 380 -4.40 -2.00 15.74
C TRP A 380 -4.40 -3.53 15.67
N LEU A 381 -5.42 -4.21 16.23
CA LEU A 381 -5.59 -5.65 16.15
C LEU A 381 -5.72 -6.12 14.69
N ILE A 382 -6.36 -5.34 13.82
CA ILE A 382 -6.43 -5.60 12.38
C ILE A 382 -5.01 -5.73 11.80
N GLY A 383 -4.16 -4.72 12.05
CA GLY A 383 -2.77 -4.72 11.59
C GLY A 383 -2.01 -5.94 12.11
N LEU A 384 -2.14 -6.24 13.41
CA LEU A 384 -1.48 -7.38 14.03
C LEU A 384 -1.87 -8.72 13.37
N LEU A 385 -3.17 -8.95 13.17
CA LEU A 385 -3.68 -10.17 12.54
C LEU A 385 -3.23 -10.28 11.07
N VAL A 386 -3.23 -9.18 10.33
CA VAL A 386 -2.73 -9.14 8.94
C VAL A 386 -1.24 -9.48 8.88
N HIS A 387 -0.42 -8.95 9.79
CA HIS A 387 1.00 -9.29 9.87
C HIS A 387 1.23 -10.76 10.22
N GLY A 388 0.44 -11.31 11.16
CA GLY A 388 0.48 -12.75 11.49
C GLY A 388 0.09 -13.62 10.29
N ALA A 389 -0.92 -13.22 9.53
CA ALA A 389 -1.34 -13.87 8.29
C ALA A 389 -0.26 -13.83 7.20
N MET A 390 0.42 -12.68 7.01
CA MET A 390 1.56 -12.55 6.11
C MET A 390 2.71 -13.50 6.50
N TYR A 391 3.01 -13.60 7.80
CA TYR A 391 4.00 -14.55 8.31
C TYR A 391 3.60 -16.00 8.00
N ILE A 392 2.35 -16.39 8.23
CA ILE A 392 1.85 -17.74 7.91
C ILE A 392 1.99 -18.04 6.41
N VAL A 393 1.64 -17.08 5.56
CA VAL A 393 1.74 -17.21 4.10
C VAL A 393 3.19 -17.44 3.68
N ALA A 394 4.11 -16.63 4.19
CA ALA A 394 5.53 -16.77 3.94
C ALA A 394 6.06 -18.12 4.43
N LEU A 395 5.75 -18.47 5.67
CA LEU A 395 6.21 -19.69 6.32
C LEU A 395 5.71 -20.97 5.63
N LYS A 396 4.47 -20.95 5.14
CA LYS A 396 3.83 -22.07 4.41
C LYS A 396 4.05 -21.99 2.89
N GLN A 397 4.79 -20.99 2.40
CA GLN A 397 5.06 -20.76 0.98
C GLN A 397 3.79 -20.78 0.12
N ILE A 398 2.72 -20.10 0.56
CA ILE A 398 1.45 -20.07 -0.16
C ILE A 398 1.59 -19.19 -1.40
N ARG A 399 1.78 -19.81 -2.57
CA ARG A 399 2.05 -19.11 -3.84
C ARG A 399 0.80 -18.62 -4.58
N GLY A 400 -0.36 -19.22 -4.31
CA GLY A 400 -1.60 -18.87 -4.99
C GLY A 400 -2.08 -17.48 -4.55
N PHE A 401 -2.03 -16.50 -5.46
CA PHE A 401 -2.43 -15.11 -5.17
C PHE A 401 -3.79 -15.02 -4.47
N LEU A 402 -4.79 -15.76 -4.96
CA LEU A 402 -6.13 -15.81 -4.39
C LEU A 402 -6.17 -16.47 -3.00
N MET A 403 -5.35 -17.47 -2.74
CA MET A 403 -5.29 -18.07 -1.40
C MET A 403 -4.59 -17.12 -0.42
N TRP A 404 -3.50 -16.50 -0.85
CA TRP A 404 -2.80 -15.50 -0.05
C TRP A 404 -3.72 -14.35 0.34
N THR A 405 -4.38 -13.74 -0.64
CA THR A 405 -5.32 -12.63 -0.40
C THR A 405 -6.52 -13.09 0.43
N ALA A 406 -7.04 -14.32 0.27
CA ALA A 406 -8.11 -14.83 1.12
C ALA A 406 -7.69 -14.89 2.60
N ILE A 407 -6.49 -15.38 2.88
CA ILE A 407 -5.95 -15.48 4.24
C ILE A 407 -5.82 -14.08 4.87
N LEU A 408 -5.36 -13.09 4.11
CA LEU A 408 -5.27 -11.71 4.59
C LEU A 408 -6.64 -11.09 4.87
N HIS A 409 -7.61 -11.29 3.97
CA HIS A 409 -8.96 -10.78 4.17
C HIS A 409 -9.64 -11.44 5.37
N ILE A 410 -9.43 -12.73 5.61
CA ILE A 410 -9.92 -13.41 6.81
C ILE A 410 -9.33 -12.76 8.06
N ALA A 411 -8.01 -12.53 8.08
CA ALA A 411 -7.34 -11.92 9.23
C ALA A 411 -7.83 -10.50 9.51
N ALA A 412 -7.95 -9.68 8.46
CA ALA A 412 -8.48 -8.33 8.57
C ALA A 412 -9.96 -8.33 9.00
N TYR A 413 -10.78 -9.22 8.45
CA TYR A 413 -12.19 -9.37 8.79
C TYR A 413 -12.38 -9.73 10.26
N ILE A 414 -11.61 -10.70 10.77
CA ILE A 414 -11.65 -11.09 12.20
C ILE A 414 -11.30 -9.91 13.10
N GLY A 415 -10.27 -9.12 12.75
CA GLY A 415 -9.89 -7.93 13.52
C GLY A 415 -10.89 -6.78 13.41
N ALA A 416 -11.56 -6.64 12.27
CA ALA A 416 -12.51 -5.56 12.01
C ALA A 416 -13.86 -5.77 12.70
N ILE A 417 -14.27 -7.01 12.98
CA ILE A 417 -15.53 -7.30 13.70
C ILE A 417 -15.63 -6.52 15.01
N PRO A 418 -14.72 -6.68 16.00
CA PRO A 418 -14.84 -5.96 17.26
C PRO A 418 -14.74 -4.45 17.06
N LEU A 419 -13.90 -3.97 16.13
CA LEU A 419 -13.79 -2.54 15.84
C LEU A 419 -15.12 -1.95 15.34
N LEU A 420 -15.69 -2.52 14.28
CA LEU A 420 -16.90 -1.97 13.66
C LEU A 420 -18.10 -2.09 14.60
N VAL A 421 -18.21 -3.17 15.37
CA VAL A 421 -19.26 -3.33 16.37
C VAL A 421 -19.12 -2.28 17.47
N THR A 422 -17.91 -2.06 18.01
CA THR A 422 -17.65 -1.02 19.02
C THR A 422 -17.99 0.37 18.49
N ILE A 423 -17.53 0.74 17.29
CA ILE A 423 -17.88 2.04 16.68
C ILE A 423 -19.41 2.14 16.49
N ASN A 424 -20.07 1.07 16.04
CA ASN A 424 -21.52 1.12 15.87
C ASN A 424 -22.26 1.37 17.18
N LEU A 425 -21.90 0.65 18.25
CA LEU A 425 -22.53 0.78 19.55
C LEU A 425 -22.31 2.16 20.17
N LEU A 426 -21.13 2.76 19.96
CA LEU A 426 -20.79 4.07 20.51
C LEU A 426 -21.42 5.23 19.75
N PHE A 427 -21.41 5.19 18.41
CA PHE A 427 -21.76 6.36 17.61
C PHE A 427 -23.16 6.29 16.99
N MET A 428 -23.69 5.10 16.73
CA MET A 428 -25.00 4.93 16.06
C MET A 428 -25.76 3.69 16.54
N PRO A 429 -26.02 3.51 17.85
CA PRO A 429 -26.61 2.27 18.38
C PRO A 429 -28.00 1.95 17.80
N ALA A 430 -28.74 2.95 17.32
CA ALA A 430 -30.05 2.77 16.71
C ALA A 430 -30.01 2.18 15.28
N PHE A 431 -28.85 2.20 14.61
CA PHE A 431 -28.70 1.71 13.25
C PHE A 431 -27.50 0.76 13.15
N LEU A 432 -27.77 -0.52 12.96
CA LEU A 432 -26.76 -1.60 12.90
C LEU A 432 -25.95 -1.60 11.59
N TRP A 433 -25.36 -0.47 11.21
CA TRP A 433 -24.55 -0.34 9.99
C TRP A 433 -23.35 -1.29 9.97
N SER A 434 -22.78 -1.61 11.13
CA SER A 434 -21.68 -2.58 11.22
C SER A 434 -22.09 -3.98 10.78
N ALA A 435 -23.33 -4.40 11.08
CA ALA A 435 -23.85 -5.69 10.61
C ALA A 435 -23.98 -5.72 9.08
N ILE A 436 -24.41 -4.61 8.47
CA ILE A 436 -24.49 -4.46 7.02
C ILE A 436 -23.09 -4.52 6.40
N ALA A 437 -22.14 -3.76 6.95
CA ALA A 437 -20.75 -3.73 6.48
C ALA A 437 -20.08 -5.11 6.61
N LEU A 438 -20.22 -5.76 7.76
CA LEU A 438 -19.65 -7.09 8.02
C LEU A 438 -20.32 -8.17 7.15
N GLY A 439 -21.64 -8.11 6.96
CA GLY A 439 -22.37 -9.01 6.06
C GLY A 439 -21.89 -8.89 4.61
N GLY A 440 -21.74 -7.66 4.10
CA GLY A 440 -21.20 -7.40 2.77
C GLY A 440 -19.78 -7.91 2.60
N TRP A 441 -18.89 -7.67 3.57
CA TRP A 441 -17.53 -8.20 3.55
C TRP A 441 -17.50 -9.72 3.62
N ALA A 442 -18.32 -10.35 4.48
CA ALA A 442 -18.41 -11.81 4.59
C ALA A 442 -18.79 -12.48 3.26
N ILE A 443 -19.73 -11.90 2.51
CA ILE A 443 -20.12 -12.38 1.18
C ILE A 443 -18.92 -12.31 0.22
N GLY A 444 -18.25 -11.16 0.15
CA GLY A 444 -17.06 -10.96 -0.68
C GLY A 444 -15.93 -11.95 -0.33
N LEU A 445 -15.70 -12.15 0.97
CA LEU A 445 -14.72 -13.10 1.47
C LEU A 445 -15.08 -14.55 1.14
N GLY A 446 -16.35 -14.94 1.28
CA GLY A 446 -16.85 -16.25 0.89
C GLY A 446 -16.62 -16.54 -0.60
N ALA A 447 -16.97 -15.59 -1.47
CA ALA A 447 -16.69 -15.69 -2.91
C ALA A 447 -15.18 -15.84 -3.18
N HIS A 448 -14.36 -15.05 -2.50
CA HIS A 448 -12.92 -15.08 -2.65
C HIS A 448 -12.29 -16.43 -2.24
N ILE A 449 -12.76 -17.04 -1.15
CA ILE A 449 -12.34 -18.39 -0.71
C ILE A 449 -12.77 -19.46 -1.71
N ILE A 450 -14.01 -19.40 -2.21
CA ILE A 450 -14.51 -20.33 -3.23
C ILE A 450 -13.63 -20.26 -4.48
N ILE A 451 -13.37 -19.05 -4.98
CA ILE A 451 -12.49 -18.80 -6.13
C ILE A 451 -11.08 -19.34 -5.88
N ALA A 452 -10.50 -19.09 -4.71
CA ALA A 452 -9.19 -19.60 -4.34
C ALA A 452 -9.14 -21.14 -4.37
N LYS A 453 -10.17 -21.82 -3.85
CA LYS A 453 -10.25 -23.29 -3.87
C LYS A 453 -10.47 -23.86 -5.27
N LEU A 454 -11.32 -23.22 -6.08
CA LEU A 454 -11.59 -23.67 -7.45
C LEU A 454 -10.37 -23.52 -8.37
N THR A 455 -9.51 -22.54 -8.10
CA THR A 455 -8.28 -22.29 -8.88
C THR A 455 -7.08 -23.10 -8.40
N GLN A 456 -7.11 -23.67 -7.19
CA GLN A 456 -6.04 -24.55 -6.67
C GLN A 456 -6.02 -25.96 -7.28
N LYS A 457 -7.14 -26.45 -7.83
CA LYS A 457 -7.29 -27.85 -8.30
C LYS A 457 -6.75 -28.11 -9.73
N LYS A 458 -5.90 -27.24 -10.27
CA LYS A 458 -5.31 -27.36 -11.62
C LYS A 458 -3.90 -26.81 -11.63
#